data_AF-A0A6M3M6G0-F1
#
_entry.id   AF-A0A6M3M6G0-F1
#
_cell.length_a   1.000
_cell.length_b   1.000
_cell.length_c   1.000
_cell.angle_alpha   90.00
_cell.angle_beta   90.00
_cell.angle_gamma   90.00
#
_symmetry.space_group_name_H-M   'P 1'
#
loop_
_entity.id
_entity.type
_entity.pdbx_description
1 polymer ?
#
loop_
_entity_poly.entity_id
_entity_poly.type
_entity_poly.pdbx_seq_one_letter_code
_entity_poly.pdbx_strand_id
1 'polypeptide(L)'
;MPAKDYGTTGRWNHSIRPRDVRLVLIYNPMPAKKDVQVATTSRRVDTFGPRRDAAAVLQASLYVPGNGPLAFNFGGRPYLPPSSPQVFFNFQYTPAKPRIQPVDSGGALRWQDARRLNLSARLPWGRARVLDGPLTGIVYPDYPGPVKPLPVPPTDPEILETYMIANTVNLVVLPSLTPIEAKNVRIGWDADSFSWKFSADIFTHAALELVKPDAEGAKEVELDINGWTWVLLVERYSRQHKFPTEAYSISGATRTQLLAAPYAPQRTGLNAAPITALQAATEQLLYTGFTLTWDAENVGPADWTFPAGTLSYQSQTAMQVIARIAETVGAIVRPSRDSDALEIRPRYPVPPWEWGQVEAPIERIIPPAMMTQLNGDWTPQPAWNACYVSGTSSGVSMLVRRAGTAGDNPAPDVFDDWLTGEQASRARGVHELSKGGNIEIVGFTLPLFPRTDDKGVGLVLPGMLCRVPEESGAWEGLCLSVEISATGTGASRVDQQLKLERHH
;
A
#
# COMPACT_ATOMS: atom_id res chain seq x y z
N MET A 1 48.37 68.78 -14.15
CA MET A 1 48.43 69.60 -12.91
C MET A 1 47.99 71.01 -13.26
N PRO A 2 47.19 71.71 -12.42
CA PRO A 2 47.34 71.89 -10.97
C PRO A 2 46.24 71.17 -10.16
N ALA A 3 46.36 70.72 -8.92
CA ALA A 3 47.19 71.05 -7.75
C ALA A 3 46.83 72.40 -7.07
N LYS A 4 45.72 72.40 -6.33
CA LYS A 4 45.32 73.25 -5.17
C LYS A 4 43.79 73.09 -5.04
N ASP A 5 43.18 72.56 -3.98
CA ASP A 5 43.50 72.68 -2.57
C ASP A 5 43.12 71.42 -1.78
N TYR A 6 44.11 70.95 -1.02
CA TYR A 6 43.94 70.11 0.15
C TYR A 6 43.24 70.93 1.25
N GLY A 7 42.30 70.32 1.96
CA GLY A 7 41.94 70.76 3.32
C GLY A 7 40.56 71.39 3.47
N THR A 8 39.50 70.59 3.34
CA THR A 8 38.26 70.84 4.08
C THR A 8 37.70 69.50 4.56
N THR A 9 37.98 69.17 5.81
CA THR A 9 37.23 68.14 6.54
C THR A 9 35.77 68.60 6.62
N GLY A 10 34.90 68.00 5.81
CA GLY A 10 33.46 68.18 5.94
C GLY A 10 32.98 67.59 7.26
N ARG A 11 32.98 68.39 8.33
CA ARG A 11 32.24 68.06 9.54
C ARG A 11 30.75 68.10 9.20
N TRP A 12 30.02 67.07 9.58
CA TRP A 12 28.57 67.07 9.48
C TRP A 12 27.99 68.27 10.21
N ASN A 13 27.13 69.02 9.53
CA ASN A 13 26.43 70.14 10.13
C ASN A 13 25.38 69.61 11.13
N HIS A 14 25.66 69.74 12.43
CA HIS A 14 24.76 69.32 13.51
C HIS A 14 23.59 70.31 13.75
N SER A 15 23.37 71.30 12.88
CA SER A 15 22.24 72.23 13.00
C SER A 15 20.89 71.65 12.59
N ILE A 16 20.86 70.46 11.96
CA ILE A 16 19.61 69.78 11.58
C ILE A 16 19.16 68.92 12.76
N ARG A 17 18.15 69.42 13.49
CA ARG A 17 17.45 68.63 14.50
C ARG A 17 16.42 67.74 13.80
N PRO A 18 16.39 66.41 14.05
CA PRO A 18 15.29 65.57 13.59
C PRO A 18 13.98 66.10 14.17
N ARG A 19 13.06 66.51 13.31
CA ARG A 19 11.66 66.68 13.69
C ARG A 19 10.93 65.42 13.27
N ASP A 20 10.47 64.64 14.24
CA ASP A 20 9.53 63.56 13.99
C ASP A 20 8.25 64.14 13.38
N VAL A 21 8.13 64.07 12.07
CA VAL A 21 6.86 64.36 11.39
C VAL A 21 5.96 63.16 11.64
N ARG A 22 5.09 63.28 12.65
CA ARG A 22 4.06 62.30 12.92
C ARG A 22 2.98 62.43 11.84
N LEU A 23 3.16 61.71 10.72
CA LEU A 23 2.11 61.56 9.72
C LEU A 23 0.95 60.78 10.35
N VAL A 24 -0.11 61.50 10.74
CA VAL A 24 -1.37 60.88 11.13
C VAL A 24 -2.05 60.44 9.84
N LEU A 25 -1.83 59.18 9.45
CA LEU A 25 -2.67 58.53 8.46
C LEU A 25 -4.11 58.54 9.03
N ILE A 26 -5.02 59.25 8.37
CA ILE A 26 -6.47 59.20 8.64
C ILE A 26 -7.05 57.88 8.07
N TYR A 27 -6.34 56.77 8.25
CA TYR A 27 -6.91 55.45 8.03
C TYR A 27 -7.63 55.09 9.32
N ASN A 28 -8.93 55.38 9.37
CA ASN A 28 -9.79 54.87 10.42
C ASN A 28 -9.95 53.36 10.18
N PRO A 29 -9.33 52.47 10.97
CA PRO A 29 -9.31 51.03 10.71
C PRO A 29 -10.63 50.36 11.14
N MET A 30 -11.75 51.10 11.13
CA MET A 30 -13.04 50.52 11.43
C MET A 30 -13.49 49.66 10.25
N PRO A 31 -13.72 48.35 10.44
CA PRO A 31 -14.26 47.48 9.40
C PRO A 31 -15.63 47.99 8.94
N ALA A 32 -16.03 47.63 7.72
CA ALA A 32 -17.35 47.98 7.23
C ALA A 32 -18.45 47.47 8.19
N LYS A 33 -19.51 48.25 8.42
CA LYS A 33 -20.60 47.92 9.36
C LYS A 33 -21.17 46.51 9.17
N LYS A 34 -21.19 46.02 7.92
CA LYS A 34 -21.63 44.67 7.57
C LYS A 34 -20.75 43.57 8.19
N ASP A 35 -19.43 43.78 8.29
CA ASP A 35 -18.47 42.79 8.78
C ASP A 35 -18.38 42.80 10.32
N VAL A 36 -18.73 43.93 10.96
CA VAL A 36 -18.81 44.07 12.43
C VAL A 36 -20.05 43.37 13.02
N GLN A 37 -21.09 43.13 12.19
CA GLN A 37 -22.36 42.55 12.62
C GLN A 37 -22.48 41.04 12.36
N VAL A 38 -21.49 40.41 11.72
CA VAL A 38 -21.48 38.95 11.50
C VAL A 38 -21.08 38.26 12.80
N ALA A 39 -21.98 37.45 13.35
CA ALA A 39 -21.71 36.58 14.49
C ALA A 39 -21.81 35.13 14.04
N THR A 40 -20.72 34.37 14.13
CA THR A 40 -20.74 32.92 13.89
C THR A 40 -21.19 32.23 15.17
N THR A 41 -22.20 31.36 15.07
CA THR A 41 -22.65 30.53 16.21
C THR A 41 -22.04 29.15 16.10
N SER A 42 -21.46 28.65 17.19
CA SER A 42 -21.05 27.25 17.28
C SER A 42 -21.73 26.61 18.48
N ARG A 43 -22.43 25.49 18.26
CA ARG A 43 -23.02 24.69 19.33
C ARG A 43 -22.14 23.49 19.60
N ARG A 44 -21.84 23.20 20.87
CA ARG A 44 -21.25 21.93 21.30
C ARG A 44 -22.16 21.27 22.34
N VAL A 45 -22.24 19.95 22.28
CA VAL A 45 -23.00 19.12 23.23
C VAL A 45 -22.08 18.03 23.76
N ASP A 46 -22.10 17.82 25.07
CA ASP A 46 -21.49 16.65 25.71
C ASP A 46 -22.20 15.38 25.22
N THR A 47 -21.44 14.46 24.61
CA THR A 47 -21.96 13.47 23.66
C THR A 47 -22.50 12.19 24.32
N PHE A 48 -22.37 12.00 25.64
CA PHE A 48 -22.74 10.72 26.30
C PHE A 48 -23.50 10.82 27.64
N GLY A 49 -24.04 11.99 28.03
CA GLY A 49 -24.73 12.17 29.31
C GLY A 49 -26.27 12.08 29.26
N PRO A 50 -26.95 11.42 30.23
CA PRO A 50 -28.42 11.40 30.29
C PRO A 50 -28.99 12.76 30.72
N ARG A 51 -30.07 13.22 30.05
CA ARG A 51 -30.75 14.51 30.33
C ARG A 51 -31.58 14.43 31.61
N ARG A 52 -31.53 15.45 32.48
CA ARG A 52 -32.31 15.52 33.75
C ARG A 52 -33.09 16.82 33.87
N ASP A 53 -34.40 16.72 34.11
CA ASP A 53 -35.32 17.84 34.39
C ASP A 53 -35.52 17.99 35.90
N ALA A 54 -35.09 19.13 36.45
CA ALA A 54 -35.18 19.40 37.89
C ALA A 54 -36.62 19.61 38.38
N ALA A 55 -37.52 20.11 37.52
CA ALA A 55 -38.92 20.33 37.89
C ALA A 55 -39.67 19.00 38.01
N ALA A 56 -39.44 18.08 37.08
CA ALA A 56 -39.97 16.72 37.13
C ALA A 56 -39.46 15.94 38.35
N VAL A 57 -38.17 16.10 38.71
CA VAL A 57 -37.59 15.46 39.91
C VAL A 57 -38.17 16.04 41.19
N LEU A 58 -38.44 17.35 41.24
CA LEU A 58 -39.08 17.98 42.39
C LEU A 58 -40.54 17.53 42.54
N GLN A 59 -41.28 17.39 41.44
CA GLN A 59 -42.65 16.87 41.44
C GLN A 59 -42.74 15.37 41.79
N ALA A 60 -41.74 14.58 41.37
CA ALA A 60 -41.62 13.18 41.75
C ALA A 60 -41.07 12.98 43.18
N SER A 61 -40.54 14.04 43.80
CA SER A 61 -40.10 14.00 45.19
C SER A 61 -41.32 14.02 46.12
N LEU A 62 -41.25 13.26 47.21
CA LEU A 62 -42.25 13.19 48.29
C LEU A 62 -42.33 14.50 49.12
N TYR A 63 -42.12 15.67 48.50
CA TYR A 63 -42.08 16.95 49.17
C TYR A 63 -43.50 17.46 49.47
N VAL A 64 -43.81 17.60 50.76
CA VAL A 64 -45.02 18.26 51.26
C VAL A 64 -44.59 19.57 51.93
N PRO A 65 -45.05 20.75 51.45
CA PRO A 65 -44.67 22.02 52.06
C PRO A 65 -45.51 22.30 53.32
N GLY A 66 -44.84 22.41 54.47
CA GLY A 66 -45.43 22.99 55.67
C GLY A 66 -44.72 22.63 56.98
N ASN A 67 -44.63 23.58 57.91
CA ASN A 67 -44.17 23.37 59.30
C ASN A 67 -45.24 22.71 60.20
N GLY A 68 -46.14 21.91 59.61
CA GLY A 68 -47.24 21.27 60.33
C GLY A 68 -46.83 19.94 60.97
N PRO A 69 -47.38 19.56 62.13
CA PRO A 69 -47.17 18.23 62.71
C PRO A 69 -47.76 17.16 61.79
N LEU A 70 -47.02 16.07 61.58
CA LEU A 70 -47.42 14.96 60.70
C LEU A 70 -48.49 14.11 61.42
N ALA A 71 -49.66 13.94 60.81
CA ALA A 71 -50.75 13.14 61.37
C ALA A 71 -50.66 11.68 60.88
N PHE A 72 -50.39 10.74 61.77
CA PHE A 72 -50.43 9.31 61.44
C PHE A 72 -51.87 8.80 61.58
N ASN A 73 -52.46 8.33 60.49
CA ASN A 73 -53.77 7.69 60.51
C ASN A 73 -53.61 6.18 60.40
N PHE A 74 -54.05 5.43 61.42
CA PHE A 74 -54.12 3.98 61.38
C PHE A 74 -55.59 3.57 61.32
N GLY A 75 -55.97 2.80 60.29
CA GLY A 75 -57.35 2.32 60.12
C GLY A 75 -58.39 3.44 60.01
N GLY A 76 -58.02 4.61 59.47
CA GLY A 76 -58.92 5.76 59.30
C GLY A 76 -59.12 6.63 60.56
N ARG A 77 -58.35 6.40 61.63
CA ARG A 77 -58.37 7.25 62.83
C ARG A 77 -57.00 7.91 63.09
N PRO A 78 -56.98 9.20 63.49
CA PRO A 78 -55.74 9.89 63.81
C PRO A 78 -55.15 9.36 65.11
N TYR A 79 -53.87 9.01 65.05
CA TYR A 79 -53.08 8.56 66.19
C TYR A 79 -52.30 9.73 66.79
N LEU A 80 -52.59 10.03 68.06
CA LEU A 80 -51.95 11.08 68.84
C LEU A 80 -51.39 10.44 70.13
N PRO A 81 -50.08 10.15 70.19
CA PRO A 81 -49.48 9.54 71.38
C PRO A 81 -49.45 10.53 72.55
N PRO A 82 -49.80 10.12 73.79
CA PRO A 82 -50.02 11.05 74.91
C PRO A 82 -48.77 11.65 75.57
N SER A 83 -47.55 11.18 75.27
CA SER A 83 -46.34 11.55 76.04
C SER A 83 -45.11 11.91 75.21
N SER A 84 -45.23 12.15 73.91
CA SER A 84 -44.07 12.49 73.06
C SER A 84 -44.14 13.95 72.61
N PRO A 85 -43.04 14.74 72.73
CA PRO A 85 -42.98 16.08 72.13
C PRO A 85 -43.15 16.01 70.61
N GLN A 86 -43.73 17.04 70.00
CA GLN A 86 -43.96 17.11 68.56
C GLN A 86 -42.66 16.83 67.80
N VAL A 87 -42.64 15.71 67.05
CA VAL A 87 -41.48 15.33 66.24
C VAL A 87 -41.63 15.97 64.87
N PHE A 88 -40.79 16.97 64.59
CA PHE A 88 -40.69 17.60 63.28
C PHE A 88 -39.60 16.91 62.47
N PHE A 89 -39.97 16.26 61.37
CA PHE A 89 -38.98 15.77 60.41
C PHE A 89 -38.72 16.85 59.37
N ASN A 90 -37.49 17.37 59.34
CA ASN A 90 -37.06 18.27 58.29
C ASN A 90 -36.57 17.44 57.08
N PHE A 91 -37.48 17.14 56.15
CA PHE A 91 -37.12 16.57 54.86
C PHE A 91 -36.62 17.66 53.91
N GLN A 92 -35.51 18.31 54.28
CA GLN A 92 -34.79 19.22 53.41
C GLN A 92 -34.21 18.41 52.24
N TYR A 93 -34.98 18.26 51.17
CA TYR A 93 -34.42 17.83 49.90
C TYR A 93 -33.46 18.93 49.44
N THR A 94 -32.17 18.67 49.59
CA THR A 94 -31.13 19.54 49.06
C THR A 94 -30.75 18.94 47.71
N PRO A 95 -31.21 19.49 46.57
CA PRO A 95 -30.85 18.95 45.27
C PRO A 95 -29.32 19.01 45.14
N ALA A 96 -28.70 17.88 44.79
CA ALA A 96 -27.26 17.85 44.58
C ALA A 96 -26.90 18.86 43.47
N LYS A 97 -26.01 19.82 43.76
CA LYS A 97 -25.59 20.84 42.81
C LYS A 97 -24.70 20.18 41.75
N PRO A 98 -25.18 20.01 40.50
CA PRO A 98 -24.44 19.24 39.51
C PRO A 98 -23.20 20.03 39.06
N ARG A 99 -22.05 19.36 39.00
CA ARG A 99 -20.86 19.90 38.35
C ARG A 99 -21.12 19.82 36.85
N ILE A 100 -21.48 20.97 36.27
CA ILE A 100 -21.68 21.25 34.84
C ILE A 100 -23.05 20.78 34.32
N GLN A 101 -23.85 21.75 33.86
CA GLN A 101 -25.08 21.57 33.11
C GLN A 101 -24.96 22.35 31.79
N PRO A 102 -25.46 21.83 30.66
CA PRO A 102 -25.46 22.53 29.40
C PRO A 102 -26.45 23.69 29.45
N VAL A 103 -25.91 24.91 29.49
CA VAL A 103 -26.64 26.13 29.18
C VAL A 103 -26.39 26.40 27.70
N ASP A 104 -27.44 26.69 26.94
CA ASP A 104 -27.29 27.32 25.62
C ASP A 104 -26.56 28.65 25.81
N SER A 105 -25.23 28.60 25.71
CA SER A 105 -24.38 29.78 25.75
C SER A 105 -24.07 30.13 24.31
N GLY A 106 -24.92 30.99 23.75
CA GLY A 106 -24.61 31.68 22.50
C GLY A 106 -23.56 32.75 22.77
N GLY A 107 -22.31 32.50 22.37
CA GLY A 107 -21.28 33.54 22.32
C GLY A 107 -21.24 34.17 20.93
N ALA A 108 -21.61 35.44 20.81
CA ALA A 108 -21.38 36.23 19.59
C ALA A 108 -20.05 36.98 19.72
N LEU A 109 -19.04 36.58 18.95
CA LEU A 109 -17.79 37.32 18.84
C LEU A 109 -17.96 38.41 17.78
N ARG A 110 -18.20 39.64 18.25
CA ARG A 110 -18.06 40.84 17.41
C ARG A 110 -16.59 41.07 17.15
N TRP A 111 -16.26 41.61 15.98
CA TRP A 111 -14.91 42.13 15.74
C TRP A 111 -14.57 43.17 16.83
N GLN A 112 -13.52 42.92 17.61
CA GLN A 112 -13.00 43.78 18.66
C GLN A 112 -11.47 43.78 18.63
N ASP A 113 -10.87 44.82 19.20
CA ASP A 113 -9.41 44.91 19.40
C ASP A 113 -8.93 43.71 20.23
N ALA A 114 -7.92 42.99 19.74
CA ALA A 114 -7.32 41.81 20.36
C ALA A 114 -6.91 42.04 21.82
N ARG A 115 -6.60 43.29 22.21
CA ARG A 115 -6.30 43.65 23.60
C ARG A 115 -7.48 43.47 24.56
N ARG A 116 -8.72 43.69 24.10
CA ARG A 116 -9.93 43.50 24.91
C ARG A 116 -10.35 42.04 25.00
N LEU A 117 -10.16 41.26 23.93
CA LEU A 117 -10.41 39.80 23.97
C LEU A 117 -9.47 39.08 24.95
N ASN A 118 -8.20 39.50 24.99
CA ASN A 118 -7.20 38.93 25.88
C ASN A 118 -7.42 39.28 27.36
N LEU A 119 -8.22 40.30 27.68
CA LEU A 119 -8.58 40.62 29.07
C LEU A 119 -9.49 39.54 29.68
N SER A 120 -10.41 38.95 28.89
CA SER A 120 -11.21 37.80 29.31
C SER A 120 -10.45 36.47 29.32
N ALA A 121 -9.30 36.38 28.63
CA ALA A 121 -8.41 35.22 28.64
C ALA A 121 -7.34 35.28 29.76
N ARG A 122 -7.52 36.14 30.77
CA ARG A 122 -6.71 36.11 31.99
C ARG A 122 -7.05 34.87 32.79
N LEU A 123 -6.31 33.80 32.53
CA LEU A 123 -6.32 32.60 33.35
C LEU A 123 -5.98 33.00 34.81
N PRO A 124 -6.71 32.48 35.82
CA PRO A 124 -6.60 32.93 37.21
C PRO A 124 -5.22 32.69 37.84
N TRP A 125 -4.34 31.92 37.18
CA TRP A 125 -2.98 31.60 37.61
C TRP A 125 -1.86 32.48 37.00
N GLY A 126 -2.19 33.58 36.31
CA GLY A 126 -1.20 34.55 35.83
C GLY A 126 -0.49 34.15 34.52
N ARG A 127 0.60 34.83 34.17
CA ARG A 127 1.38 34.51 32.95
C ARG A 127 1.91 33.08 33.06
N ALA A 128 1.64 32.25 32.04
CA ALA A 128 2.26 30.94 31.93
C ALA A 128 3.79 31.11 31.94
N ARG A 129 4.43 30.52 32.94
CA ARG A 129 5.88 30.32 32.94
C ARG A 129 6.13 29.08 32.09
N VAL A 130 6.94 29.18 31.05
CA VAL A 130 7.48 27.98 30.38
C VAL A 130 8.24 27.22 31.46
N LEU A 131 7.68 26.08 31.84
CA LEU A 131 8.25 25.15 32.81
C LEU A 131 8.90 23.99 32.05
N ASP A 132 9.51 24.29 30.92
CA ASP A 132 10.59 23.45 30.41
C ASP A 132 11.70 23.59 31.45
N GLY A 133 11.66 22.69 32.43
CA GLY A 133 12.78 22.49 33.33
C GLY A 133 14.02 22.14 32.51
N PRO A 134 15.24 22.32 33.07
CA PRO A 134 16.40 21.63 32.52
C PRO A 134 16.02 20.17 32.31
N LEU A 135 16.14 19.68 31.07
CA LEU A 135 15.80 18.33 30.59
C LEU A 135 15.54 17.40 31.77
N THR A 136 14.27 17.33 32.21
CA THR A 136 13.91 16.33 33.21
C THR A 136 14.31 15.02 32.57
N GLY A 137 15.23 14.26 33.18
CA GLY A 137 15.75 12.98 32.66
C GLY A 137 14.69 11.89 32.47
N ILE A 138 13.44 12.27 32.32
CA ILE A 138 12.38 11.55 31.66
C ILE A 138 12.81 11.42 30.19
N VAL A 139 13.47 10.30 29.90
CA VAL A 139 13.60 9.79 28.53
C VAL A 139 12.19 9.76 27.96
N TYR A 140 11.90 10.58 26.96
CA TYR A 140 10.78 10.30 26.08
C TYR A 140 11.10 8.95 25.46
N PRO A 141 10.37 7.87 25.76
CA PRO A 141 10.48 6.68 24.95
C PRO A 141 10.07 7.16 23.56
N ASP A 142 11.01 7.12 22.59
CA ASP A 142 10.65 7.27 21.19
C ASP A 142 9.41 6.41 20.97
N TYR A 143 8.35 7.01 20.42
CA TYR A 143 7.11 6.29 20.16
C TYR A 143 7.47 4.98 19.44
N PRO A 144 7.38 3.81 20.10
CA PRO A 144 7.73 2.54 19.49
C PRO A 144 6.49 2.04 18.75
N GLY A 145 5.79 2.97 18.07
CA GLY A 145 4.93 2.54 16.98
C GLY A 145 5.77 1.66 16.06
N PRO A 146 5.14 0.79 15.28
CA PRO A 146 5.89 -0.08 14.38
C PRO A 146 6.76 0.80 13.49
N VAL A 147 8.05 0.93 13.84
CA VAL A 147 9.06 1.47 12.96
C VAL A 147 9.11 0.39 11.92
N LYS A 148 8.39 0.59 10.80
CA LYS A 148 8.60 -0.27 9.65
C LYS A 148 10.08 -0.11 9.32
N PRO A 149 10.90 -1.14 9.55
CA PRO A 149 12.32 -1.01 9.25
C PRO A 149 12.40 -0.63 7.77
N LEU A 150 13.23 0.37 7.46
CA LEU A 150 13.47 0.70 6.06
C LEU A 150 13.89 -0.58 5.34
N PRO A 151 13.38 -0.81 4.13
CA PRO A 151 13.82 -1.96 3.36
C PRO A 151 15.34 -1.92 3.23
N VAL A 152 15.99 -3.06 3.44
CA VAL A 152 17.44 -3.16 3.28
C VAL A 152 17.76 -2.76 1.85
N PRO A 153 18.65 -1.77 1.62
CA PRO A 153 18.98 -1.36 0.28
C PRO A 153 19.60 -2.54 -0.49
N PRO A 154 19.36 -2.62 -1.81
CA PRO A 154 19.95 -3.67 -2.62
C PRO A 154 21.48 -3.52 -2.66
N THR A 155 22.19 -4.63 -2.88
CA THR A 155 23.64 -4.61 -3.06
C THR A 155 24.01 -3.73 -4.25
N ASP A 156 24.96 -2.81 -4.06
CA ASP A 156 25.46 -2.00 -5.16
C ASP A 156 26.18 -2.89 -6.19
N PRO A 157 25.85 -2.73 -7.49
CA PRO A 157 26.42 -3.56 -8.53
C PRO A 157 27.89 -3.23 -8.79
N GLU A 158 28.70 -4.26 -9.04
CA GLU A 158 30.13 -4.12 -9.32
C GLU A 158 30.33 -3.71 -10.78
N ILE A 159 30.55 -2.42 -11.02
CA ILE A 159 30.75 -1.87 -12.37
C ILE A 159 32.19 -2.10 -12.81
N LEU A 160 32.37 -2.92 -13.85
CA LEU A 160 33.68 -3.23 -14.45
C LEU A 160 33.78 -2.67 -15.88
N GLU A 161 35.01 -2.41 -16.33
CA GLU A 161 35.28 -2.02 -17.73
C GLU A 161 35.03 -3.16 -18.71
N THR A 162 35.19 -4.41 -18.29
CA THR A 162 34.99 -5.60 -19.11
C THR A 162 34.43 -6.74 -18.28
N TYR A 163 33.30 -7.30 -18.72
CA TYR A 163 32.71 -8.50 -18.13
C TYR A 163 33.12 -9.73 -18.92
N MET A 164 33.87 -10.64 -18.28
CA MET A 164 34.17 -11.96 -18.83
C MET A 164 33.20 -12.98 -18.23
N ILE A 165 32.29 -13.49 -19.03
CA ILE A 165 31.22 -14.39 -18.57
C ILE A 165 31.39 -15.75 -19.25
N ALA A 166 31.64 -16.79 -18.46
CA ALA A 166 31.63 -18.17 -18.89
C ALA A 166 30.24 -18.75 -18.66
N ASN A 167 29.41 -18.79 -19.71
CA ASN A 167 28.05 -19.30 -19.60
C ASN A 167 28.02 -20.83 -19.57
N THR A 168 27.19 -21.38 -18.69
CA THR A 168 26.86 -22.81 -18.62
C THR A 168 25.36 -22.97 -18.83
N VAL A 169 24.98 -23.83 -19.78
CA VAL A 169 23.56 -24.12 -20.07
C VAL A 169 23.43 -25.63 -20.13
N ASN A 170 22.74 -26.20 -19.15
CA ASN A 170 22.52 -27.64 -19.06
C ASN A 170 21.02 -27.90 -19.06
N LEU A 171 20.59 -28.87 -19.85
CA LEU A 171 19.23 -29.38 -19.87
C LEU A 171 19.27 -30.87 -19.58
N VAL A 172 18.58 -31.33 -18.55
CA VAL A 172 18.56 -32.73 -18.13
C VAL A 172 17.13 -33.23 -17.94
N VAL A 173 16.90 -34.52 -18.19
CA VAL A 173 15.59 -35.16 -17.93
C VAL A 173 15.50 -35.61 -16.48
N LEU A 174 14.38 -35.36 -15.83
CA LEU A 174 14.10 -35.87 -14.49
C LEU A 174 13.28 -37.17 -14.54
N PRO A 175 13.51 -38.13 -13.63
CA PRO A 175 14.49 -38.11 -12.54
C PRO A 175 15.88 -38.67 -12.93
N SER A 176 16.07 -39.14 -14.17
CA SER A 176 17.29 -39.88 -14.56
C SER A 176 18.55 -39.01 -14.67
N LEU A 177 18.40 -37.68 -14.68
CA LEU A 177 19.46 -36.68 -14.90
C LEU A 177 20.22 -36.92 -16.21
N THR A 178 19.53 -37.44 -17.22
CA THR A 178 20.13 -37.69 -18.53
C THR A 178 20.27 -36.36 -19.28
N PRO A 179 21.48 -35.96 -19.70
CA PRO A 179 21.68 -34.70 -20.41
C PRO A 179 21.08 -34.72 -21.81
N ILE A 180 20.52 -33.59 -22.22
CA ILE A 180 19.98 -33.34 -23.55
C ILE A 180 20.74 -32.21 -24.20
N GLU A 181 21.21 -32.46 -25.40
CA GLU A 181 21.73 -31.42 -26.27
C GLU A 181 20.56 -30.59 -26.79
N ALA A 182 20.54 -29.31 -26.41
CA ALA A 182 19.56 -28.33 -26.85
C ALA A 182 20.25 -27.03 -27.31
N LYS A 183 19.58 -26.29 -28.19
CA LYS A 183 19.97 -24.94 -28.63
C LYS A 183 18.77 -24.01 -28.63
N ASN A 184 19.02 -22.71 -28.75
CA ASN A 184 17.98 -21.68 -28.78
C ASN A 184 17.02 -21.79 -27.59
N VAL A 185 17.56 -22.02 -26.40
CA VAL A 185 16.75 -22.13 -25.19
C VAL A 185 16.17 -20.77 -24.87
N ARG A 186 14.87 -20.72 -24.63
CA ARG A 186 14.17 -19.52 -24.13
C ARG A 186 13.31 -19.90 -22.95
N ILE A 187 13.39 -19.09 -21.91
CA ILE A 187 12.53 -19.20 -20.74
C ILE A 187 12.12 -17.82 -20.27
N GLY A 188 10.82 -17.59 -20.10
CA GLY A 188 10.32 -16.27 -19.73
C GLY A 188 9.10 -16.32 -18.85
N TRP A 189 8.92 -15.25 -18.07
CA TRP A 189 7.78 -15.05 -17.21
C TRP A 189 7.34 -13.59 -17.27
N ASP A 190 6.03 -13.40 -17.33
CA ASP A 190 5.36 -12.11 -17.36
C ASP A 190 4.44 -12.01 -16.14
N ALA A 191 4.31 -10.81 -15.57
CA ALA A 191 3.52 -10.55 -14.37
C ALA A 191 2.06 -11.05 -14.46
N ASP A 192 1.48 -11.08 -15.67
CA ASP A 192 0.11 -11.53 -15.91
C ASP A 192 0.02 -13.06 -16.19
N SER A 193 1.15 -13.78 -16.12
CA SER A 193 1.22 -15.24 -16.24
C SER A 193 1.48 -15.91 -14.89
N PHE A 194 0.92 -17.09 -14.64
CA PHE A 194 1.12 -17.87 -13.40
C PHE A 194 2.15 -19.01 -13.55
N SER A 195 2.80 -19.10 -14.70
CA SER A 195 3.84 -20.10 -14.99
C SER A 195 4.92 -19.49 -15.89
N TRP A 196 6.15 -19.96 -15.74
CA TRP A 196 7.20 -19.66 -16.71
C TRP A 196 6.92 -20.45 -17.98
N LYS A 197 7.18 -19.85 -19.13
CA LYS A 197 7.07 -20.49 -20.44
C LYS A 197 8.46 -20.82 -20.94
N PHE A 198 8.64 -22.03 -21.44
CA PHE A 198 9.91 -22.55 -21.92
C PHE A 198 9.80 -23.07 -23.36
N SER A 199 10.86 -22.88 -24.13
CA SER A 199 11.04 -23.53 -25.43
C SER A 199 12.52 -23.80 -25.70
N ALA A 200 12.80 -24.90 -26.40
CA ALA A 200 14.15 -25.24 -26.85
C ALA A 200 14.12 -26.10 -28.11
N ASP A 201 15.16 -26.00 -28.93
CA ASP A 201 15.38 -26.89 -30.06
C ASP A 201 16.27 -28.07 -29.66
N ILE A 202 15.89 -29.28 -30.01
CA ILE A 202 16.61 -30.52 -29.72
C ILE A 202 17.31 -31.03 -30.98
N PHE A 203 18.54 -31.54 -30.81
CA PHE A 203 19.35 -32.01 -31.95
C PHE A 203 18.96 -33.38 -32.49
N THR A 204 18.56 -34.32 -31.63
CA THR A 204 18.40 -35.73 -32.03
C THR A 204 17.01 -36.28 -31.75
N HIS A 205 16.58 -37.23 -32.58
CA HIS A 205 15.36 -38.01 -32.34
C HIS A 205 15.41 -38.77 -31.02
N ALA A 206 16.58 -39.32 -30.66
CA ALA A 206 16.77 -40.05 -29.41
C ALA A 206 16.53 -39.15 -28.18
N ALA A 207 17.00 -37.90 -28.21
CA ALA A 207 16.71 -36.94 -27.15
C ALA A 207 15.22 -36.58 -27.07
N LEU A 208 14.53 -36.43 -28.21
CA LEU A 208 13.09 -36.22 -28.23
C LEU A 208 12.32 -37.38 -27.58
N GLU A 209 12.73 -38.63 -27.83
CA GLU A 209 12.11 -39.81 -27.23
C GLU A 209 12.20 -39.84 -25.70
N LEU A 210 13.18 -39.16 -25.10
CA LEU A 210 13.33 -39.05 -23.64
C LEU A 210 12.39 -38.02 -23.02
N VAL A 211 12.00 -36.98 -23.76
CA VAL A 211 11.20 -35.84 -23.24
C VAL A 211 9.79 -35.79 -23.75
N LYS A 212 9.46 -36.59 -24.77
CA LYS A 212 8.10 -36.61 -25.30
C LYS A 212 7.11 -37.01 -24.20
N PRO A 213 5.97 -36.31 -24.08
CA PRO A 213 4.88 -36.75 -23.24
C PRO A 213 4.44 -38.17 -23.63
N ASP A 214 4.18 -39.02 -22.65
CA ASP A 214 3.72 -40.39 -22.84
C ASP A 214 2.39 -40.65 -22.12
N ALA A 215 1.96 -41.91 -22.07
CA ALA A 215 0.71 -42.29 -21.42
C ALA A 215 0.70 -42.02 -19.91
N GLU A 216 1.86 -41.87 -19.27
CA GLU A 216 1.98 -41.53 -17.85
C GLU A 216 1.92 -40.02 -17.60
N GLY A 217 2.04 -39.20 -18.65
CA GLY A 217 1.86 -37.77 -18.60
C GLY A 217 2.99 -37.00 -19.28
N ALA A 218 3.06 -35.71 -18.98
CA ALA A 218 4.15 -34.87 -19.43
C ALA A 218 5.43 -35.17 -18.64
N LYS A 219 6.56 -35.19 -19.34
CA LYS A 219 7.88 -35.43 -18.73
C LYS A 219 8.45 -34.16 -18.14
N GLU A 220 9.23 -34.31 -17.09
CA GLU A 220 9.90 -33.20 -16.41
C GLU A 220 11.35 -33.06 -16.87
N VAL A 221 11.80 -31.82 -17.05
CA VAL A 221 13.17 -31.47 -17.38
C VAL A 221 13.66 -30.39 -16.44
N GLU A 222 14.93 -30.47 -16.06
CA GLU A 222 15.62 -29.41 -15.31
C GLU A 222 16.50 -28.63 -16.27
N LEU A 223 16.29 -27.32 -16.30
CA LEU A 223 17.11 -26.37 -17.04
C LEU A 223 17.98 -25.61 -16.04
N ASP A 224 19.29 -25.72 -16.17
CA ASP A 224 20.27 -24.92 -15.43
C ASP A 224 20.95 -23.93 -16.38
N ILE A 225 20.84 -22.63 -16.07
CA ILE A 225 21.54 -21.55 -16.78
C ILE A 225 22.36 -20.77 -15.76
N ASN A 226 23.68 -20.87 -15.84
CA ASN A 226 24.62 -20.18 -14.97
C ASN A 226 24.32 -20.36 -13.46
N GLY A 227 23.86 -21.55 -13.05
CA GLY A 227 23.48 -21.87 -11.66
C GLY A 227 22.05 -21.45 -11.25
N TRP A 228 21.29 -20.85 -12.16
CA TRP A 228 19.85 -20.65 -12.03
C TRP A 228 19.14 -21.87 -12.58
N THR A 229 18.39 -22.57 -11.74
CA THR A 229 17.67 -23.79 -12.08
C THR A 229 16.17 -23.54 -12.30
N TRP A 230 15.57 -24.25 -13.24
CA TRP A 230 14.14 -24.31 -13.45
C TRP A 230 13.70 -25.76 -13.62
N VAL A 231 12.60 -26.14 -12.97
CA VAL A 231 11.97 -27.43 -13.16
C VAL A 231 10.72 -27.26 -14.01
N LEU A 232 10.76 -27.87 -15.19
CA LEU A 232 9.85 -27.61 -16.28
C LEU A 232 9.12 -28.89 -16.70
N LEU A 233 7.86 -28.74 -17.06
CA LEU A 233 7.01 -29.76 -17.63
C LEU A 233 6.97 -29.59 -19.14
N VAL A 234 7.38 -30.61 -19.89
CA VAL A 234 7.31 -30.61 -21.36
C VAL A 234 5.87 -30.88 -21.78
N GLU A 235 5.18 -29.86 -22.27
CA GLU A 235 3.76 -29.95 -22.64
C GLU A 235 3.57 -30.32 -24.11
N ARG A 236 4.45 -29.84 -24.98
CA ARG A 236 4.31 -29.95 -26.43
C ARG A 236 5.67 -30.20 -27.07
N TYR A 237 5.63 -30.91 -28.18
CA TYR A 237 6.77 -31.03 -29.08
C TYR A 237 6.32 -30.83 -30.52
N SER A 238 7.24 -30.41 -31.36
CA SER A 238 7.05 -30.29 -32.80
C SER A 238 8.21 -30.96 -33.53
N ARG A 239 7.87 -31.69 -34.59
CA ARG A 239 8.82 -32.37 -35.48
C ARG A 239 8.68 -31.80 -36.88
N GLN A 240 9.76 -31.26 -37.42
CA GLN A 240 9.85 -30.84 -38.80
C GLN A 240 10.83 -31.74 -39.53
N HIS A 241 10.33 -32.46 -40.52
CA HIS A 241 11.12 -33.35 -41.35
C HIS A 241 11.16 -32.81 -42.78
N LYS A 242 12.30 -32.28 -43.22
CA LYS A 242 12.51 -31.82 -44.58
C LYS A 242 13.84 -32.34 -45.07
N PHE A 243 13.83 -33.39 -45.88
CA PHE A 243 15.05 -33.97 -46.45
C PHE A 243 15.99 -32.87 -47.02
N PRO A 244 17.25 -32.74 -46.55
CA PRO A 244 18.04 -33.63 -45.67
C PRO A 244 18.05 -33.27 -44.15
N THR A 245 17.23 -32.33 -43.70
CA THR A 245 17.20 -31.78 -42.33
C THR A 245 16.02 -32.30 -41.51
N GLU A 246 16.31 -32.74 -40.28
CA GLU A 246 15.30 -32.92 -39.24
C GLU A 246 15.47 -31.80 -38.19
N ALA A 247 14.37 -31.26 -37.68
CA ALA A 247 14.38 -30.32 -36.58
C ALA A 247 13.30 -30.70 -35.56
N TYR A 248 13.67 -30.67 -34.29
CA TYR A 248 12.80 -30.98 -33.17
C TYR A 248 12.77 -29.79 -32.23
N SER A 249 11.58 -29.40 -31.76
CA SER A 249 11.43 -28.38 -30.73
C SER A 249 10.51 -28.89 -29.64
N ILE A 250 10.82 -28.52 -28.41
CA ILE A 250 9.97 -28.75 -27.24
C ILE A 250 9.51 -27.43 -26.67
N SER A 251 8.33 -27.44 -26.07
CA SER A 251 7.78 -26.31 -25.36
C SER A 251 7.09 -26.80 -24.10
N GLY A 252 7.15 -25.99 -23.06
CA GLY A 252 6.67 -26.37 -21.75
C GLY A 252 6.47 -25.19 -20.82
N ALA A 253 6.14 -25.50 -19.58
CA ALA A 253 5.97 -24.51 -18.53
C ALA A 253 6.46 -25.04 -17.18
N THR A 254 6.62 -24.17 -16.18
CA THR A 254 6.91 -24.64 -14.80
C THR A 254 5.79 -25.49 -14.24
N ARG A 255 6.10 -26.28 -13.21
CA ARG A 255 5.15 -27.21 -12.56
C ARG A 255 3.88 -26.55 -12.03
N THR A 256 3.87 -25.23 -11.78
CA THR A 256 2.65 -24.47 -11.45
C THR A 256 1.52 -24.63 -12.48
N GLN A 257 1.84 -24.99 -13.72
CA GLN A 257 0.88 -25.32 -14.76
C GLN A 257 -0.01 -26.54 -14.41
N LEU A 258 0.45 -27.43 -13.52
CA LEU A 258 -0.34 -28.56 -13.00
C LEU A 258 -1.57 -28.13 -12.19
N LEU A 259 -1.59 -26.89 -11.69
CA LEU A 259 -2.73 -26.29 -10.96
C LEU A 259 -3.77 -25.65 -11.91
N ALA A 260 -3.48 -25.61 -13.20
CA ALA A 260 -4.32 -25.02 -14.24
C ALA A 260 -4.81 -26.06 -15.24
N ALA A 261 -5.74 -25.66 -16.11
CA ALA A 261 -6.15 -26.50 -17.23
C ALA A 261 -4.96 -26.71 -18.19
N PRO A 262 -4.82 -27.89 -18.81
CA PRO A 262 -5.73 -29.04 -18.79
C PRO A 262 -5.51 -30.05 -17.64
N TYR A 263 -4.52 -29.83 -16.77
CA TYR A 263 -4.07 -30.84 -15.81
C TYR A 263 -4.90 -30.86 -14.52
N ALA A 264 -5.27 -29.69 -14.00
CA ALA A 264 -6.08 -29.60 -12.80
C ALA A 264 -7.57 -29.80 -13.09
N PRO A 265 -8.29 -30.58 -12.26
CA PRO A 265 -9.75 -30.67 -12.35
C PRO A 265 -10.40 -29.34 -12.01
N GLN A 266 -11.49 -29.03 -12.69
CA GLN A 266 -12.34 -27.89 -12.37
C GLN A 266 -13.18 -28.20 -11.12
N ARG A 267 -13.30 -27.21 -10.24
CA ARG A 267 -14.03 -27.30 -8.97
C ARG A 267 -15.06 -26.17 -8.89
N THR A 268 -16.08 -26.43 -8.09
CA THR A 268 -17.10 -25.45 -7.71
C THR A 268 -17.07 -25.31 -6.21
N GLY A 269 -17.04 -24.08 -5.72
CA GLY A 269 -16.90 -23.77 -4.30
C GLY A 269 -17.86 -22.68 -3.86
N LEU A 270 -18.29 -22.79 -2.60
CA LEU A 270 -19.05 -21.78 -1.88
C LEU A 270 -18.62 -21.83 -0.42
N ASN A 271 -18.21 -20.71 0.16
CA ASN A 271 -17.85 -20.66 1.57
C ASN A 271 -19.10 -20.62 2.47
N ALA A 272 -19.21 -21.56 3.42
CA ALA A 272 -20.36 -21.61 4.34
C ALA A 272 -20.20 -20.68 5.56
N ALA A 273 -18.97 -20.29 5.88
CA ALA A 273 -18.61 -19.42 7.00
C ALA A 273 -17.63 -18.34 6.51
N PRO A 274 -17.42 -17.26 7.30
CA PRO A 274 -16.41 -16.27 6.97
C PRO A 274 -15.02 -16.92 6.84
N ILE A 275 -14.31 -16.62 5.75
CA ILE A 275 -12.98 -17.16 5.45
C ILE A 275 -12.06 -16.03 4.97
N THR A 276 -10.78 -16.07 5.35
CA THR A 276 -9.79 -15.10 4.85
C THR A 276 -9.37 -15.43 3.42
N ALA A 277 -8.88 -14.45 2.67
CA ALA A 277 -8.42 -14.65 1.30
C ALA A 277 -7.19 -15.56 1.25
N LEU A 278 -6.27 -15.41 2.22
CA LEU A 278 -5.13 -16.31 2.38
C LEU A 278 -5.58 -17.76 2.66
N GLN A 279 -6.53 -17.97 3.57
CA GLN A 279 -7.08 -19.30 3.83
C GLN A 279 -7.76 -19.87 2.59
N ALA A 280 -8.59 -19.09 1.90
CA ALA A 280 -9.28 -19.50 0.68
C ALA A 280 -8.32 -19.93 -0.42
N ALA A 281 -7.23 -19.18 -0.63
CA ALA A 281 -6.18 -19.52 -1.59
C ALA A 281 -5.40 -20.78 -1.17
N THR A 282 -5.09 -20.91 0.12
CA THR A 282 -4.41 -22.09 0.69
C THR A 282 -5.26 -23.36 0.57
N GLU A 283 -6.57 -23.25 0.78
CA GLU A 283 -7.53 -24.36 0.63
C GLU A 283 -7.54 -24.92 -0.80
N GLN A 284 -7.32 -24.09 -1.82
CA GLN A 284 -7.23 -24.57 -3.21
C GLN A 284 -6.03 -25.47 -3.45
N LEU A 285 -4.95 -25.30 -2.68
CA LEU A 285 -3.72 -26.08 -2.80
C LEU A 285 -3.74 -27.37 -1.98
N LEU A 286 -4.79 -27.63 -1.20
CA LEU A 286 -4.89 -28.87 -0.43
C LEU A 286 -4.78 -30.10 -1.34
N TYR A 287 -3.93 -31.04 -0.92
CA TYR A 287 -3.62 -32.29 -1.62
C TYR A 287 -2.97 -32.13 -3.01
N THR A 288 -2.49 -30.94 -3.36
CA THR A 288 -1.78 -30.72 -4.63
C THR A 288 -0.26 -30.86 -4.52
N GLY A 289 0.28 -30.80 -3.29
CA GLY A 289 1.72 -30.76 -3.03
C GLY A 289 2.34 -29.36 -3.15
N PHE A 290 1.58 -28.36 -3.65
CA PHE A 290 2.04 -26.98 -3.75
C PHE A 290 1.87 -26.21 -2.45
N THR A 291 2.74 -25.23 -2.25
CA THR A 291 2.71 -24.30 -1.12
C THR A 291 2.47 -22.86 -1.58
N LEU A 292 1.76 -22.08 -0.77
CA LEU A 292 1.51 -20.65 -1.01
C LEU A 292 2.28 -19.82 0.00
N THR A 293 3.01 -18.82 -0.49
CA THR A 293 3.61 -17.76 0.32
C THR A 293 2.84 -16.46 0.08
N TRP A 294 2.35 -15.83 1.15
CA TRP A 294 1.69 -14.53 1.08
C TRP A 294 2.08 -13.72 2.32
N ASP A 295 3.03 -12.80 2.16
CA ASP A 295 3.43 -11.88 3.22
C ASP A 295 2.51 -10.66 3.25
N ALA A 296 1.34 -10.84 3.84
CA ALA A 296 0.31 -9.80 3.92
C ALA A 296 0.70 -8.59 4.81
N GLU A 297 1.72 -8.74 5.67
CA GLU A 297 2.11 -7.72 6.65
C GLU A 297 3.20 -6.78 6.11
N ASN A 298 4.25 -7.33 5.50
CA ASN A 298 5.41 -6.53 5.07
C ASN A 298 5.36 -6.18 3.58
N VAL A 299 4.94 -7.12 2.73
CA VAL A 299 4.92 -6.95 1.26
C VAL A 299 3.52 -6.58 0.77
N GLY A 300 2.50 -7.12 1.43
CA GLY A 300 1.11 -7.03 1.00
C GLY A 300 0.78 -8.03 -0.11
N PRO A 301 -0.43 -7.96 -0.70
CA PRO A 301 -1.54 -7.12 -0.27
C PRO A 301 -2.09 -7.60 1.09
N ALA A 302 -2.73 -6.72 1.85
CA ALA A 302 -3.28 -7.09 3.15
C ALA A 302 -4.40 -8.12 3.00
N ASP A 303 -4.41 -9.12 3.89
CA ASP A 303 -5.39 -10.21 3.87
C ASP A 303 -6.76 -9.70 4.33
N TRP A 304 -7.80 -10.04 3.59
CA TRP A 304 -9.18 -9.63 3.86
C TRP A 304 -10.08 -10.84 4.04
N THR A 305 -11.26 -10.62 4.61
CA THR A 305 -12.22 -11.69 4.90
C THR A 305 -13.40 -11.66 3.94
N PHE A 306 -13.71 -12.81 3.35
CA PHE A 306 -14.96 -13.09 2.65
C PHE A 306 -16.05 -13.45 3.67
N PRO A 307 -17.19 -12.74 3.71
CA PRO A 307 -18.37 -13.17 4.45
C PRO A 307 -18.91 -14.50 3.91
N ALA A 308 -19.71 -15.20 4.73
CA ALA A 308 -20.36 -16.45 4.32
C ALA A 308 -21.16 -16.26 3.02
N GLY A 309 -20.92 -17.15 2.05
CA GLY A 309 -21.60 -17.17 0.76
C GLY A 309 -21.03 -16.23 -0.31
N THR A 310 -20.06 -15.38 0.01
CA THR A 310 -19.52 -14.41 -0.96
C THR A 310 -18.44 -15.00 -1.86
N LEU A 311 -17.56 -15.84 -1.32
CA LEU A 311 -16.57 -16.58 -2.11
C LEU A 311 -17.30 -17.71 -2.83
N SER A 312 -17.71 -17.44 -4.07
CA SER A 312 -18.38 -18.38 -4.95
C SER A 312 -17.71 -18.43 -6.32
N TYR A 313 -17.51 -19.64 -6.83
CA TYR A 313 -16.96 -19.89 -8.16
C TYR A 313 -17.47 -21.23 -8.68
N GLN A 314 -17.61 -21.34 -10.01
CA GLN A 314 -18.11 -22.53 -10.68
C GLN A 314 -17.15 -22.94 -11.78
N SER A 315 -16.86 -24.24 -11.85
CA SER A 315 -16.03 -24.84 -12.90
C SER A 315 -14.66 -24.15 -13.10
N GLN A 316 -14.00 -23.76 -12.00
CA GLN A 316 -12.68 -23.13 -12.04
C GLN A 316 -11.60 -24.08 -11.50
N THR A 317 -10.41 -24.06 -12.09
CA THR A 317 -9.26 -24.80 -11.54
C THR A 317 -8.72 -24.09 -10.30
N ALA A 318 -7.92 -24.79 -9.49
CA ALA A 318 -7.28 -24.20 -8.31
C ALA A 318 -6.51 -22.92 -8.65
N MET A 319 -5.71 -22.93 -9.71
CA MET A 319 -4.96 -21.74 -10.16
C MET A 319 -5.87 -20.59 -10.62
N GLN A 320 -7.00 -20.87 -11.28
CA GLN A 320 -7.93 -19.81 -11.70
C GLN A 320 -8.55 -19.09 -10.50
N VAL A 321 -8.90 -19.82 -9.45
CA VAL A 321 -9.41 -19.23 -8.21
C VAL A 321 -8.33 -18.38 -7.53
N ILE A 322 -7.10 -18.90 -7.41
CA ILE A 322 -5.96 -18.18 -6.81
C ILE A 322 -5.64 -16.91 -7.61
N ALA A 323 -5.56 -17.01 -8.94
CA ALA A 323 -5.31 -15.86 -9.81
C ALA A 323 -6.41 -14.80 -9.68
N ARG A 324 -7.68 -15.21 -9.60
CA ARG A 324 -8.80 -14.29 -9.38
C ARG A 324 -8.72 -13.61 -8.01
N ILE A 325 -8.36 -14.34 -6.94
CA ILE A 325 -8.13 -13.73 -5.61
C ILE A 325 -7.03 -12.66 -5.71
N ALA A 326 -5.90 -12.96 -6.35
CA ALA A 326 -4.82 -12.00 -6.53
C ALA A 326 -5.28 -10.78 -7.38
N GLU A 327 -5.97 -11.03 -8.49
CA GLU A 327 -6.47 -9.97 -9.38
C GLU A 327 -7.45 -9.03 -8.68
N THR A 328 -8.35 -9.53 -7.83
CA THR A 328 -9.30 -8.72 -7.06
C THR A 328 -8.61 -7.58 -6.29
N VAL A 329 -7.38 -7.77 -5.81
CA VAL A 329 -6.59 -6.75 -5.09
C VAL A 329 -5.45 -6.13 -5.90
N GLY A 330 -5.34 -6.44 -7.20
CA GLY A 330 -4.28 -5.92 -8.06
C GLY A 330 -2.90 -6.55 -7.79
N ALA A 331 -2.89 -7.80 -7.32
CA ALA A 331 -1.71 -8.61 -7.10
C ALA A 331 -1.44 -9.58 -8.27
N ILE A 332 -0.23 -10.14 -8.28
CA ILE A 332 0.26 -11.12 -9.25
C ILE A 332 0.54 -12.43 -8.54
N VAL A 333 0.47 -13.53 -9.29
CA VAL A 333 0.90 -14.86 -8.84
C VAL A 333 2.30 -15.12 -9.38
N ARG A 334 3.28 -15.20 -8.49
CA ARG A 334 4.67 -15.46 -8.84
C ARG A 334 4.98 -16.95 -8.67
N PRO A 335 5.18 -17.70 -9.77
CA PRO A 335 5.55 -19.10 -9.70
C PRO A 335 7.00 -19.26 -9.26
N SER A 336 7.26 -20.29 -8.42
CA SER A 336 8.62 -20.75 -8.18
C SER A 336 9.24 -21.31 -9.46
N ARG A 337 10.56 -21.16 -9.56
CA ARG A 337 11.37 -21.65 -10.68
C ARG A 337 11.65 -23.15 -10.56
N ASP A 338 11.96 -23.63 -9.36
CA ASP A 338 12.55 -24.95 -9.10
C ASP A 338 11.80 -25.77 -8.04
N SER A 339 10.74 -25.23 -7.45
CA SER A 339 9.97 -25.91 -6.40
C SER A 339 8.45 -25.81 -6.61
N ASP A 340 7.70 -26.63 -5.88
CA ASP A 340 6.22 -26.60 -5.88
C ASP A 340 5.71 -25.51 -4.94
N ALA A 341 6.05 -24.26 -5.26
CA ALA A 341 5.66 -23.08 -4.49
C ALA A 341 5.19 -21.94 -5.40
N LEU A 342 4.29 -21.12 -4.88
CA LEU A 342 3.86 -19.88 -5.52
C LEU A 342 3.72 -18.78 -4.46
N GLU A 343 3.98 -17.54 -4.88
CA GLU A 343 3.92 -16.35 -4.05
C GLU A 343 2.81 -15.43 -4.57
N ILE A 344 1.98 -14.89 -3.68
CA ILE A 344 1.07 -13.79 -4.01
C ILE A 344 1.70 -12.49 -3.54
N ARG A 345 1.82 -11.52 -4.46
CA ARG A 345 2.47 -10.23 -4.21
C ARG A 345 1.77 -9.11 -4.98
N PRO A 346 1.68 -7.87 -4.48
CA PRO A 346 1.07 -6.77 -5.23
C PRO A 346 1.84 -6.53 -6.53
N ARG A 347 1.14 -6.18 -7.62
CA ARG A 347 1.82 -5.80 -8.86
C ARG A 347 2.72 -4.59 -8.63
N TYR A 348 2.22 -3.61 -7.88
CA TYR A 348 2.94 -2.43 -7.43
C TYR A 348 3.21 -2.58 -5.92
N PRO A 349 4.43 -2.96 -5.50
CA PRO A 349 4.78 -3.04 -4.07
C PRO A 349 4.52 -1.71 -3.34
N VAL A 350 4.77 -0.61 -4.06
CA VAL A 350 4.43 0.76 -3.72
C VAL A 350 3.92 1.45 -4.99
N PRO A 351 2.98 2.40 -4.89
CA PRO A 351 2.45 3.08 -6.07
C PRO A 351 3.52 3.94 -6.77
N PRO A 352 3.39 4.21 -8.08
CA PRO A 352 4.43 4.89 -8.86
C PRO A 352 4.85 6.27 -8.36
N TRP A 353 3.91 7.02 -7.77
CA TRP A 353 4.21 8.33 -7.18
C TRP A 353 5.02 8.27 -5.87
N GLU A 354 5.27 7.07 -5.33
CA GLU A 354 6.08 6.82 -4.15
C GLU A 354 7.43 6.14 -4.48
N TRP A 355 7.71 5.79 -5.73
CA TRP A 355 8.94 5.07 -6.11
C TRP A 355 10.23 5.83 -5.78
N GLY A 356 10.21 7.17 -5.85
CA GLY A 356 11.35 8.02 -5.50
C GLY A 356 11.53 8.26 -3.99
N GLN A 357 10.67 7.69 -3.13
CA GLN A 357 10.79 7.84 -1.68
C GLN A 357 11.85 6.89 -1.10
N VAL A 358 12.44 7.26 0.04
CA VAL A 358 13.47 6.44 0.72
C VAL A 358 12.92 5.08 1.20
N GLU A 359 11.61 5.02 1.46
CA GLU A 359 10.92 3.81 1.92
C GLU A 359 10.57 2.84 0.78
N ALA A 360 10.79 3.23 -0.49
CA ALA A 360 10.48 2.37 -1.62
C ALA A 360 11.32 1.07 -1.56
N PRO A 361 10.69 -0.12 -1.66
CA PRO A 361 11.37 -1.41 -1.60
C PRO A 361 12.09 -1.71 -2.92
N ILE A 362 13.19 -1.01 -3.17
CA ILE A 362 14.04 -1.24 -4.34
C ILE A 362 14.78 -2.56 -4.15
N GLU A 363 14.57 -3.52 -5.04
CA GLU A 363 15.16 -4.86 -4.94
C GLU A 363 16.43 -5.02 -5.76
N ARG A 364 16.58 -4.22 -6.83
CA ARG A 364 17.69 -4.31 -7.78
C ARG A 364 18.12 -2.95 -8.30
N ILE A 365 19.43 -2.81 -8.53
CA ILE A 365 20.01 -1.67 -9.25
C ILE A 365 20.55 -2.22 -10.57
N ILE A 366 20.17 -1.62 -11.69
CA ILE A 366 20.57 -2.08 -13.04
C ILE A 366 21.41 -0.99 -13.71
N PRO A 367 22.76 -1.08 -13.68
CA PRO A 367 23.62 -0.07 -14.28
C PRO A 367 23.56 -0.08 -15.80
N PRO A 368 23.54 1.09 -16.47
CA PRO A 368 23.66 1.19 -17.92
C PRO A 368 24.91 0.54 -18.48
N ALA A 369 26.00 0.52 -17.72
CA ALA A 369 27.27 -0.11 -18.11
C ALA A 369 27.16 -1.64 -18.35
N MET A 370 26.13 -2.29 -17.82
CA MET A 370 25.86 -3.73 -18.03
C MET A 370 24.84 -3.98 -19.15
N MET A 371 24.23 -2.92 -19.71
CA MET A 371 23.21 -3.03 -20.74
C MET A 371 23.85 -3.16 -22.11
N THR A 372 23.36 -4.10 -22.90
CA THR A 372 23.74 -4.29 -24.31
C THR A 372 22.77 -3.63 -25.27
N GLN A 373 21.51 -3.47 -24.87
CA GLN A 373 20.46 -2.82 -25.64
C GLN A 373 19.48 -2.11 -24.71
N LEU A 374 19.01 -0.95 -25.15
CA LEU A 374 17.98 -0.13 -24.52
C LEU A 374 16.95 0.28 -25.59
N ASN A 375 15.67 0.08 -25.31
CA ASN A 375 14.56 0.58 -26.11
C ASN A 375 13.47 1.15 -25.18
N GLY A 376 12.66 2.09 -25.68
CA GLY A 376 11.62 2.73 -24.88
C GLY A 376 10.42 3.09 -25.74
N ASP A 377 9.23 2.72 -25.28
CA ASP A 377 7.96 3.06 -25.90
C ASP A 377 7.13 3.89 -24.90
N TRP A 378 7.02 5.19 -25.18
CA TRP A 378 6.27 6.12 -24.33
C TRP A 378 4.81 6.23 -24.77
N THR A 379 3.90 6.16 -23.80
CA THR A 379 2.45 6.30 -24.00
C THR A 379 1.85 7.23 -22.94
N PRO A 380 1.15 8.31 -23.35
CA PRO A 380 0.43 9.15 -22.39
C PRO A 380 -0.85 8.45 -21.92
N GLN A 381 -1.06 8.37 -20.61
CA GLN A 381 -2.36 8.02 -20.03
C GLN A 381 -2.89 9.15 -19.13
N PRO A 382 -4.21 9.26 -18.95
CA PRO A 382 -4.78 10.19 -17.98
C PRO A 382 -4.20 9.94 -16.58
N ALA A 383 -3.74 11.02 -15.93
CA ALA A 383 -3.26 10.95 -14.55
C ALA A 383 -4.46 10.92 -13.58
N TRP A 384 -5.00 9.73 -13.33
CA TRP A 384 -6.11 9.56 -12.40
C TRP A 384 -5.69 9.85 -10.96
N ASN A 385 -6.62 10.42 -10.17
CA ASN A 385 -6.37 10.77 -8.78
C ASN A 385 -7.46 10.29 -7.81
N ALA A 386 -8.52 9.67 -8.33
CA ALA A 386 -9.54 8.96 -7.56
C ALA A 386 -10.00 7.71 -8.32
N CYS A 387 -10.45 6.67 -7.62
CA CYS A 387 -11.09 5.50 -8.21
C CYS A 387 -12.19 5.03 -7.27
N TYR A 388 -13.40 4.84 -7.82
CA TYR A 388 -14.49 4.25 -7.06
C TYR A 388 -14.40 2.73 -7.18
N VAL A 389 -14.33 2.05 -6.04
CA VAL A 389 -14.17 0.60 -5.95
C VAL A 389 -15.30 0.06 -5.09
N SER A 390 -16.02 -0.93 -5.59
CA SER A 390 -17.15 -1.51 -4.87
C SER A 390 -17.28 -2.99 -5.12
N GLY A 391 -17.59 -3.76 -4.07
CA GLY A 391 -18.21 -5.06 -4.29
C GLY A 391 -19.67 -4.91 -4.71
N THR A 392 -20.16 -5.86 -5.51
CA THR A 392 -21.47 -5.82 -6.16
C THR A 392 -22.60 -6.34 -5.25
N SER A 393 -22.37 -7.49 -4.62
CA SER A 393 -23.39 -8.28 -3.91
C SER A 393 -23.25 -8.21 -2.39
N SER A 394 -22.01 -8.27 -1.89
CA SER A 394 -21.69 -8.33 -0.45
C SER A 394 -20.41 -7.56 -0.13
N GLY A 395 -20.28 -6.37 -0.73
CA GLY A 395 -19.04 -5.60 -0.77
C GLY A 395 -18.96 -4.39 0.14
N VAL A 396 -17.73 -3.89 0.30
CA VAL A 396 -17.49 -2.51 0.76
C VAL A 396 -17.41 -1.62 -0.48
N SER A 397 -17.99 -0.44 -0.39
CA SER A 397 -17.92 0.59 -1.42
C SER A 397 -17.05 1.73 -0.90
N MET A 398 -16.00 2.09 -1.63
CA MET A 398 -15.03 3.09 -1.22
C MET A 398 -14.56 3.93 -2.40
N LEU A 399 -14.48 5.24 -2.18
CA LEU A 399 -13.74 6.13 -3.05
C LEU A 399 -12.28 6.19 -2.57
N VAL A 400 -11.37 5.57 -3.33
CA VAL A 400 -9.93 5.63 -3.07
C VAL A 400 -9.37 6.87 -3.75
N ARG A 401 -8.60 7.68 -3.03
CA ARG A 401 -8.03 8.93 -3.54
C ARG A 401 -6.53 8.97 -3.28
N ARG A 402 -5.78 9.50 -4.23
CA ARG A 402 -4.35 9.76 -4.04
C ARG A 402 -4.17 10.85 -2.98
N ALA A 403 -3.36 10.56 -1.97
CA ALA A 403 -3.06 11.51 -0.90
C ALA A 403 -2.50 12.83 -1.48
N GLY A 404 -2.94 13.96 -0.92
CA GLY A 404 -2.52 15.29 -1.39
C GLY A 404 -3.22 15.79 -2.66
N THR A 405 -4.22 15.07 -3.20
CA THR A 405 -4.95 15.48 -4.42
C THR A 405 -6.44 15.80 -4.20
N ALA A 406 -7.02 16.60 -5.08
CA ALA A 406 -8.44 16.98 -5.05
C ALA A 406 -9.41 15.86 -5.43
N GLY A 407 -8.93 14.74 -6.00
CA GLY A 407 -9.76 13.59 -6.36
C GLY A 407 -10.79 13.90 -7.45
N ASP A 408 -10.50 14.84 -8.32
CA ASP A 408 -11.35 15.45 -9.34
C ASP A 408 -11.18 14.84 -10.75
N ASN A 409 -10.21 13.94 -10.94
CA ASN A 409 -9.99 13.19 -12.18
C ASN A 409 -10.09 11.67 -11.90
N PRO A 410 -11.32 11.11 -11.85
CA PRO A 410 -11.51 9.71 -11.50
C PRO A 410 -11.11 8.77 -12.63
N ALA A 411 -10.50 7.63 -12.26
CA ALA A 411 -10.38 6.44 -13.08
C ALA A 411 -11.77 5.79 -13.28
N PRO A 412 -11.93 4.89 -14.28
CA PRO A 412 -13.15 4.09 -14.40
C PRO A 412 -13.48 3.34 -13.10
N ASP A 413 -14.77 3.28 -12.77
CA ASP A 413 -15.26 2.58 -11.58
C ASP A 413 -14.99 1.07 -11.70
N VAL A 414 -14.55 0.46 -10.60
CA VAL A 414 -14.28 -0.99 -10.53
C VAL A 414 -15.30 -1.67 -9.64
N PHE A 415 -15.92 -2.70 -10.20
CA PHE A 415 -16.89 -3.55 -9.51
C PHE A 415 -16.44 -5.01 -9.53
N ASP A 416 -16.30 -5.63 -8.37
CA ASP A 416 -15.96 -7.06 -8.23
C ASP A 416 -16.60 -7.63 -6.96
N ASP A 417 -17.41 -8.68 -7.10
CA ASP A 417 -18.08 -9.42 -6.03
C ASP A 417 -17.15 -9.79 -4.85
N TRP A 418 -15.85 -9.98 -5.10
CA TRP A 418 -14.87 -10.40 -4.10
C TRP A 418 -14.24 -9.23 -3.31
N LEU A 419 -14.62 -7.98 -3.60
CA LEU A 419 -14.24 -6.79 -2.85
C LEU A 419 -15.08 -6.60 -1.58
N THR A 420 -14.85 -7.45 -0.59
CA THR A 420 -15.65 -7.50 0.65
C THR A 420 -15.09 -6.71 1.82
N GLY A 421 -13.84 -6.25 1.73
CA GLY A 421 -13.15 -5.54 2.80
C GLY A 421 -12.59 -4.18 2.36
N GLU A 422 -12.39 -3.29 3.33
CA GLU A 422 -11.74 -1.99 3.09
C GLU A 422 -10.32 -2.17 2.56
N GLN A 423 -9.56 -3.10 3.14
CA GLN A 423 -8.17 -3.36 2.76
C GLN A 423 -8.05 -3.80 1.29
N ALA A 424 -8.92 -4.72 0.85
CA ALA A 424 -9.00 -5.16 -0.53
C ALA A 424 -9.41 -4.03 -1.49
N SER A 425 -10.46 -3.27 -1.15
CA SER A 425 -10.94 -2.14 -1.94
C SER A 425 -9.89 -1.04 -2.08
N ARG A 426 -9.14 -0.77 -1.00
CA ARG A 426 -8.02 0.16 -0.99
C ARG A 426 -6.89 -0.33 -1.91
N ALA A 427 -6.46 -1.59 -1.77
CA ALA A 427 -5.41 -2.17 -2.61
C ALA A 427 -5.78 -2.13 -4.09
N ARG A 428 -7.02 -2.51 -4.44
CA ARG A 428 -7.51 -2.45 -5.81
C ARG A 428 -7.57 -1.03 -6.36
N GLY A 429 -8.06 -0.07 -5.58
CA GLY A 429 -8.11 1.33 -6.00
C GLY A 429 -6.72 1.92 -6.21
N VAL A 430 -5.75 1.61 -5.34
CA VAL A 430 -4.35 2.02 -5.51
C VAL A 430 -3.75 1.39 -6.78
N HIS A 431 -4.04 0.12 -7.04
CA HIS A 431 -3.60 -0.55 -8.27
C HIS A 431 -4.13 0.12 -9.53
N GLU A 432 -5.42 0.48 -9.59
CA GLU A 432 -5.98 1.17 -10.76
C GLU A 432 -5.42 2.57 -10.94
N LEU A 433 -5.23 3.33 -9.85
CA LEU A 433 -4.59 4.64 -9.90
C LEU A 433 -3.14 4.55 -10.40
N SER A 434 -2.44 3.46 -10.08
CA SER A 434 -1.05 3.24 -10.48
C SER A 434 -0.88 3.00 -11.99
N LYS A 435 -1.94 2.63 -12.71
CA LYS A 435 -1.90 2.45 -14.18
C LYS A 435 -2.01 3.77 -14.95
N GLY A 436 -2.37 4.86 -14.28
CA GLY A 436 -2.53 6.17 -14.91
C GLY A 436 -1.23 6.95 -15.01
N GLY A 437 -1.25 8.06 -15.73
CA GLY A 437 -0.11 8.96 -15.89
C GLY A 437 0.74 8.71 -17.14
N ASN A 438 1.88 9.39 -17.22
CA ASN A 438 2.79 9.26 -18.36
C ASN A 438 3.67 8.03 -18.16
N ILE A 439 3.43 6.99 -18.95
CA ILE A 439 4.09 5.69 -18.80
C ILE A 439 5.01 5.44 -19.98
N GLU A 440 6.22 4.98 -19.69
CA GLU A 440 7.18 4.48 -20.67
C GLU A 440 7.50 3.02 -20.36
N ILE A 441 7.36 2.14 -21.35
CA ILE A 441 7.82 0.76 -21.25
C ILE A 441 9.24 0.72 -21.80
N VAL A 442 10.20 0.57 -20.90
CA VAL A 442 11.63 0.53 -21.23
C VAL A 442 12.10 -0.92 -21.29
N GLY A 443 12.57 -1.36 -22.44
CA GLY A 443 13.18 -2.66 -22.64
C GLY A 443 14.70 -2.62 -22.43
N PHE A 444 15.22 -3.61 -21.72
CA PHE A 444 16.64 -3.80 -21.46
C PHE A 444 17.09 -5.16 -21.94
N THR A 445 18.30 -5.25 -22.47
CA THR A 445 18.99 -6.54 -22.61
C THR A 445 20.32 -6.47 -21.87
N LEU A 446 20.52 -7.37 -20.91
CA LEU A 446 21.76 -7.52 -20.16
C LEU A 446 22.18 -9.00 -20.13
N PRO A 447 23.46 -9.33 -19.95
CA PRO A 447 23.85 -10.72 -19.77
C PRO A 447 23.28 -11.27 -18.46
N LEU A 448 22.86 -12.54 -18.44
CA LEU A 448 22.48 -13.20 -17.20
C LEU A 448 23.75 -13.63 -16.45
N PHE A 449 24.12 -12.90 -15.40
CA PHE A 449 25.29 -13.25 -14.61
C PHE A 449 25.11 -14.57 -13.84
N PRO A 450 26.19 -15.33 -13.62
CA PRO A 450 26.14 -16.53 -12.80
C PRO A 450 25.64 -16.26 -11.38
N ARG A 451 24.82 -17.17 -10.86
CA ARG A 451 24.22 -17.03 -9.53
C ARG A 451 25.26 -16.85 -8.41
N THR A 452 26.45 -17.42 -8.56
CA THR A 452 27.54 -17.32 -7.58
C THR A 452 28.26 -15.98 -7.61
N ASP A 453 28.18 -15.25 -8.72
CA ASP A 453 28.83 -13.96 -8.95
C ASP A 453 27.93 -13.10 -9.84
N ASP A 454 26.82 -12.65 -9.25
CA ASP A 454 25.71 -12.01 -9.96
C ASP A 454 25.93 -10.51 -10.23
N LYS A 455 27.09 -10.00 -9.80
CA LYS A 455 27.52 -8.60 -9.87
C LYS A 455 26.51 -7.61 -9.30
N GLY A 456 25.64 -8.06 -8.38
CA GLY A 456 24.59 -7.25 -7.73
C GLY A 456 23.28 -7.11 -8.53
N VAL A 457 23.22 -7.58 -9.78
CA VAL A 457 22.00 -7.50 -10.61
C VAL A 457 21.21 -8.82 -10.55
N GLY A 458 21.88 -9.94 -10.78
CA GLY A 458 21.27 -11.27 -10.79
C GLY A 458 20.01 -11.42 -11.67
N LEU A 459 19.19 -12.40 -11.31
CA LEU A 459 17.90 -12.67 -11.96
C LEU A 459 16.86 -11.64 -11.49
N VAL A 460 16.39 -10.80 -12.43
CA VAL A 460 15.36 -9.79 -12.15
C VAL A 460 13.99 -10.38 -12.49
N LEU A 461 13.04 -10.23 -11.58
CA LEU A 461 11.75 -10.90 -11.65
C LEU A 461 10.59 -9.89 -11.70
N PRO A 462 9.52 -10.17 -12.46
CA PRO A 462 8.30 -9.38 -12.43
C PRO A 462 7.78 -9.09 -11.02
N GLY A 463 7.33 -7.86 -10.80
CA GLY A 463 6.92 -7.35 -9.49
C GLY A 463 8.06 -6.76 -8.64
N MET A 464 9.32 -6.86 -9.08
CA MET A 464 10.46 -6.18 -8.46
C MET A 464 10.54 -4.71 -8.88
N LEU A 465 10.71 -3.81 -7.91
CA LEU A 465 11.05 -2.41 -8.19
C LEU A 465 12.56 -2.29 -8.38
N CYS A 466 12.98 -1.76 -9.52
CA CYS A 466 14.38 -1.63 -9.92
C CYS A 466 14.77 -0.16 -10.04
N ARG A 467 16.01 0.17 -9.68
CA ARG A 467 16.59 1.49 -9.90
C ARG A 467 17.59 1.44 -11.04
N VAL A 468 17.49 2.36 -11.99
CA VAL A 468 18.41 2.52 -13.11
C VAL A 468 19.14 3.85 -12.93
N PRO A 469 20.45 3.86 -12.63
CA PRO A 469 21.21 5.10 -12.58
C PRO A 469 21.43 5.64 -14.00
N GLU A 470 21.10 6.90 -14.26
CA GLU A 470 21.44 7.61 -15.50
C GLU A 470 22.27 8.86 -15.19
N GLU A 471 22.96 9.41 -16.20
CA GLU A 471 23.73 10.65 -16.07
C GLU A 471 22.87 11.85 -15.62
N SER A 472 21.60 11.88 -16.06
CA SER A 472 20.61 12.90 -15.71
C SER A 472 20.01 12.75 -14.31
N GLY A 473 20.23 11.59 -13.67
CA GLY A 473 19.62 11.21 -12.40
C GLY A 473 19.08 9.79 -12.46
N ALA A 474 19.18 9.05 -11.36
CA ALA A 474 18.59 7.72 -11.27
C ALA A 474 17.06 7.80 -11.37
N TRP A 475 16.46 6.79 -12.00
CA TRP A 475 15.02 6.61 -12.04
C TRP A 475 14.65 5.20 -11.59
N GLU A 476 13.43 5.04 -11.11
CA GLU A 476 12.89 3.78 -10.66
C GLU A 476 11.83 3.25 -11.64
N GLY A 477 11.81 1.93 -11.83
CA GLY A 477 10.83 1.27 -12.66
C GLY A 477 10.48 -0.12 -12.18
N LEU A 478 9.24 -0.53 -12.45
CA LEU A 478 8.72 -1.84 -12.06
C LEU A 478 8.98 -2.87 -13.16
N CYS A 479 9.53 -4.04 -12.82
CA CYS A 479 9.69 -5.12 -13.77
C CYS A 479 8.34 -5.77 -14.12
N LEU A 480 7.99 -5.76 -15.41
CA LEU A 480 6.76 -6.36 -15.95
C LEU A 480 6.97 -7.78 -16.46
N SER A 481 8.08 -8.01 -17.16
CA SER A 481 8.40 -9.29 -17.79
C SER A 481 9.90 -9.53 -17.83
N VAL A 482 10.29 -10.81 -17.74
CA VAL A 482 11.65 -11.28 -17.96
C VAL A 482 11.65 -12.40 -18.99
N GLU A 483 12.58 -12.35 -19.94
CA GLU A 483 12.87 -13.44 -20.86
C GLU A 483 14.37 -13.71 -20.88
N ILE A 484 14.77 -14.94 -20.64
CA ILE A 484 16.15 -15.41 -20.70
C ILE A 484 16.29 -16.22 -21.97
N SER A 485 17.29 -15.87 -22.78
CA SER A 485 17.59 -16.57 -24.02
C SER A 485 19.03 -17.04 -24.00
N ALA A 486 19.25 -18.32 -24.32
CA ALA A 486 20.56 -18.90 -24.56
C ALA A 486 20.67 -19.31 -26.03
N THR A 487 21.51 -18.59 -26.77
CA THR A 487 21.72 -18.81 -28.20
C THR A 487 23.16 -19.22 -28.49
N GLY A 488 23.36 -20.02 -29.53
CA GLY A 488 24.66 -20.57 -29.91
C GLY A 488 24.76 -22.08 -29.73
N THR A 489 25.81 -22.66 -30.30
CA THR A 489 26.15 -24.08 -30.19
C THR A 489 27.58 -24.20 -29.67
N GLY A 490 27.76 -24.75 -28.47
CA GLY A 490 29.05 -24.81 -27.77
C GLY A 490 29.32 -23.56 -26.93
N ALA A 491 29.57 -22.41 -27.56
CA ALA A 491 29.70 -21.13 -26.87
C ALA A 491 28.32 -20.44 -26.81
N SER A 492 27.60 -20.63 -25.71
CA SER A 492 26.27 -20.05 -25.52
C SER A 492 26.38 -18.61 -25.05
N ARG A 493 25.72 -17.69 -25.75
CA ARG A 493 25.43 -16.34 -25.27
C ARG A 493 24.11 -16.38 -24.52
N VAL A 494 24.14 -15.95 -23.26
CA VAL A 494 22.96 -15.90 -22.39
C VAL A 494 22.62 -14.46 -22.07
N ASP A 495 21.47 -14.02 -22.56
CA ASP A 495 20.94 -12.67 -22.31
C ASP A 495 19.62 -12.76 -21.53
N GLN A 496 19.45 -11.85 -20.57
CA GLN A 496 18.21 -11.55 -19.87
C GLN A 496 17.62 -10.26 -20.45
N GLN A 497 16.45 -10.39 -21.06
CA GLN A 497 15.63 -9.29 -21.57
C GLN A 497 14.58 -8.92 -20.53
N LEU A 498 14.52 -7.65 -20.16
CA LEU A 498 13.58 -7.12 -19.18
C LEU A 498 12.70 -6.07 -19.84
N LYS A 499 11.46 -5.95 -19.36
CA LYS A 499 10.61 -4.78 -19.61
C LYS A 499 10.31 -4.12 -18.28
N LEU A 500 10.74 -2.87 -18.11
CA LEU A 500 10.40 -2.07 -16.94
C LEU A 500 9.35 -1.02 -17.32
N GLU A 501 8.41 -0.80 -16.43
CA GLU A 501 7.50 0.33 -16.46
C GLU A 501 8.13 1.51 -15.74
N ARG A 502 8.29 2.63 -16.45
CA ARG A 502 8.77 3.91 -15.92
C ARG A 502 7.63 4.93 -15.92
N HIS A 503 7.50 5.67 -14.83
CA HIS A 503 6.57 6.79 -14.70
C HIS A 503 7.34 8.12 -14.77
N HIS A 504 6.73 9.13 -15.40
CA HIS A 504 7.30 10.48 -15.60
C HIS A 504 6.57 11.58 -14.82
#